data_AF-A0A5K3EPJ7-F1
#
_entry.id   AF-A0A5K3EPJ7-F1
#
_cell.length_a   1.000
_cell.length_b   1.000
_cell.length_c   1.000
_cell.angle_alpha   90.00
_cell.angle_beta   90.00
_cell.angle_gamma   90.00
#
_symmetry.space_group_name_H-M   'P 1'
#
loop_
_entity.id
_entity.type
_entity.pdbx_description
1 polymer ?
#
loop_
_entity_poly.entity_id
_entity_poly.type
_entity_poly.pdbx_seq_one_letter_code
_entity_poly.pdbx_strand_id
1 'polypeptide(L)'
;MSQFWALLPIWTVVPPLCPQFEALAVFICSTLWREVSVCGNVYKLHSTMFVPGETDRVEDENNILEDGTLIDLCGAILIWRSADGLKKGLQHTDVCEMVDILNQLHIQCPVYLKTLQFSGSRVPEFSPKYSMVSDNVLANPPLSATFGRGSQPHVYLNCGHVHGYHDWQPNMGQSSNRRDKRTCPLCRQTSRFVRLSIGEEVGFFVDRGPPTHCFNPCGHIASAGTVKFWSELKLPMTSQTAMLPQCPFCSHEVEGPPVRLIFQHRADESTLVEAFASFNCTPTDPSSSQYAPFTFPSVPSSVLIEGKESKTD
;
A
#
# COMPACT_ATOMS: atom_id res chain seq x y z
N MET A 1 26.48 -16.95 7.27
CA MET A 1 25.64 -18.04 7.82
C MET A 1 24.21 -17.52 7.81
N SER A 2 23.43 -17.88 6.80
CA SER A 2 22.26 -18.79 6.91
C SER A 2 21.21 -18.22 7.88
N GLN A 3 19.98 -17.92 7.46
CA GLN A 3 18.99 -18.93 7.09
C GLN A 3 17.89 -18.37 6.16
N PHE A 4 17.68 -19.10 5.07
CA PHE A 4 16.47 -19.17 4.24
C PHE A 4 15.48 -20.14 4.89
N TRP A 5 14.17 -19.89 4.86
CA TRP A 5 13.02 -20.83 4.73
C TRP A 5 11.77 -19.94 4.43
N ALA A 6 10.82 -20.25 3.54
CA ALA A 6 10.20 -21.53 3.24
C ALA A 6 9.66 -21.64 1.79
N LEU A 7 9.64 -22.89 1.29
CA LEU A 7 8.99 -23.40 0.07
C LEU A 7 7.54 -23.85 0.40
N LEU A 8 6.56 -23.84 -0.53
CA LEU A 8 6.14 -24.93 -1.45
C LEU A 8 4.73 -24.56 -2.04
N PRO A 9 4.14 -25.32 -3.00
CA PRO A 9 4.50 -25.53 -4.40
C PRO A 9 3.31 -25.24 -5.36
N ILE A 10 3.53 -25.13 -6.68
CA ILE A 10 2.73 -25.75 -7.75
C ILE A 10 3.51 -25.52 -9.05
N TRP A 11 4.11 -26.60 -9.55
CA TRP A 11 4.64 -26.69 -10.90
C TRP A 11 3.50 -27.15 -11.81
N THR A 12 3.12 -26.32 -12.77
CA THR A 12 2.65 -26.82 -14.07
C THR A 12 3.71 -26.45 -15.09
N VAL A 13 4.52 -27.46 -15.43
CA VAL A 13 5.49 -27.42 -16.52
C VAL A 13 4.74 -27.18 -17.82
N VAL A 14 4.94 -26.01 -18.43
CA VAL A 14 4.66 -25.80 -19.86
C VAL A 14 5.87 -26.35 -20.62
N PRO A 15 5.68 -27.19 -21.66
CA PRO A 15 6.80 -27.84 -22.36
C PRO A 15 7.67 -26.81 -23.13
N PRO A 16 8.96 -27.10 -23.36
CA PRO A 16 9.90 -26.16 -23.96
C PRO A 16 9.68 -26.13 -25.47
N LEU A 17 9.23 -24.99 -25.99
CA LEU A 17 9.17 -24.74 -27.43
C LEU A 17 9.82 -23.39 -27.77
N CYS A 18 11.09 -23.19 -27.39
CA CYS A 18 12.08 -22.46 -28.19
C CYS A 18 13.46 -22.44 -27.48
N PRO A 19 14.56 -22.88 -28.10
CA PRO A 19 15.86 -23.00 -27.43
C PRO A 19 16.75 -21.74 -27.49
N GLN A 20 16.19 -20.51 -27.56
CA GLN A 20 17.05 -19.34 -27.78
C GLN A 20 16.93 -18.13 -26.84
N PHE A 21 15.92 -17.96 -26.00
CA PHE A 21 15.93 -16.84 -25.04
C PHE A 21 15.19 -17.17 -23.76
N GLU A 22 15.94 -17.20 -22.66
CA GLU A 22 15.44 -17.10 -21.30
C GLU A 22 15.43 -15.59 -20.95
N ALA A 23 14.26 -14.95 -20.98
CA ALA A 23 14.11 -13.59 -20.47
C ALA A 23 13.12 -13.68 -19.32
N LEU A 24 13.59 -13.57 -18.08
CA LEU A 24 12.71 -13.63 -16.91
C LEU A 24 13.32 -12.85 -15.76
N ALA A 25 13.27 -11.53 -15.89
CA ALA A 25 13.06 -10.62 -14.78
C ALA A 25 12.60 -9.27 -15.36
N VAL A 26 11.46 -8.76 -14.87
CA VAL A 26 10.98 -7.44 -15.27
C VAL A 26 11.43 -6.44 -14.20
N PHE A 27 12.24 -5.46 -14.57
CA PHE A 27 12.82 -4.45 -13.66
C PHE A 27 12.16 -3.09 -13.86
N ILE A 28 12.18 -2.25 -12.81
CA ILE A 28 11.85 -0.83 -12.90
C ILE A 28 13.10 0.02 -12.75
N CYS A 29 13.37 0.86 -13.75
CA CYS A 29 14.06 2.13 -13.56
C CYS A 29 13.02 3.25 -13.78
N SER A 30 12.67 3.98 -12.71
CA SER A 30 11.93 5.26 -12.77
C SER A 30 10.52 5.29 -13.41
N THR A 31 9.62 4.38 -13.01
CA THR A 31 8.17 4.30 -13.35
C THR A 31 7.76 3.52 -14.59
N LEU A 32 8.68 2.93 -15.34
CA LEU A 32 8.35 2.07 -16.47
C LEU A 32 8.89 0.66 -16.23
N TRP A 33 8.09 -0.34 -16.59
CA TRP A 33 8.52 -1.73 -16.56
C TRP A 33 9.40 -2.03 -17.78
N ARG A 34 10.49 -2.76 -17.56
CA ARG A 34 11.46 -3.21 -18.56
C ARG A 34 11.66 -4.71 -18.48
N GLU A 35 11.82 -5.38 -19.60
CA GLU A 35 12.25 -6.77 -19.63
C GLU A 35 13.79 -6.84 -19.61
N VAL A 36 14.35 -7.78 -18.87
CA VAL A 36 15.80 -8.01 -18.83
C VAL A 36 16.12 -9.46 -19.16
N SER A 37 17.08 -9.64 -20.08
CA SER A 37 17.55 -10.97 -20.49
C SER A 37 18.48 -11.60 -19.46
N VAL A 38 18.75 -12.91 -19.56
CA VAL A 38 19.76 -13.60 -18.73
C VAL A 38 21.12 -12.90 -18.76
N CYS A 39 21.49 -12.33 -19.92
CA CYS A 39 22.75 -11.63 -20.09
C CYS A 39 22.74 -10.18 -19.57
N GLY A 40 21.64 -9.73 -18.95
CA GLY A 40 21.54 -8.40 -18.36
C GLY A 40 21.25 -7.27 -19.35
N ASN A 41 20.83 -7.57 -20.59
CA ASN A 41 20.40 -6.54 -21.54
C ASN A 41 18.98 -6.07 -21.20
N VAL A 42 18.71 -4.78 -21.34
CA VAL A 42 17.43 -4.14 -21.05
C VAL A 42 16.61 -3.95 -22.32
N TYR A 43 15.31 -4.27 -22.25
CA TYR A 43 14.36 -4.20 -23.35
C TYR A 43 13.05 -3.52 -22.92
N LYS A 44 12.31 -3.00 -23.90
CA LYS A 44 10.95 -2.51 -23.69
C LYS A 44 10.05 -3.65 -23.17
N LEU A 45 9.07 -3.33 -22.32
CA LEU A 45 8.08 -4.33 -21.88
C LEU A 45 7.11 -4.64 -23.02
N HIS A 46 6.88 -5.92 -23.29
CA HIS A 46 5.90 -6.38 -24.26
C HIS A 46 4.73 -7.10 -23.57
N SER A 47 3.54 -7.01 -24.17
CA SER A 47 2.28 -7.44 -23.55
C SER A 47 2.10 -8.97 -23.50
N THR A 48 2.78 -9.72 -24.36
CA THR A 48 2.65 -11.19 -24.48
C THR A 48 3.90 -11.79 -25.13
N MET A 49 4.51 -12.81 -24.49
CA MET A 49 5.49 -13.78 -25.04
C MET A 49 6.19 -13.32 -26.33
N PHE A 50 6.80 -12.15 -26.24
CA PHE A 50 7.48 -11.52 -27.36
C PHE A 50 8.92 -11.98 -27.32
N VAL A 51 9.52 -12.19 -28.49
CA VAL A 51 10.96 -12.42 -28.59
C VAL A 51 11.55 -11.05 -28.94
N PRO A 52 12.23 -10.36 -27.99
CA PRO A 52 12.78 -9.03 -28.24
C PRO A 52 13.76 -9.06 -29.40
N GLY A 53 13.55 -8.19 -30.39
CA GLY A 53 14.50 -7.97 -31.47
C GLY A 53 15.65 -7.04 -31.02
N GLU A 54 16.69 -6.94 -31.83
CA GLU A 54 17.82 -6.03 -31.58
C GLU A 54 17.38 -4.56 -31.50
N THR A 55 16.27 -4.20 -32.17
CA THR A 55 15.65 -2.87 -32.17
C THR A 55 14.86 -2.54 -30.90
N ASP A 56 14.55 -3.53 -30.07
CA ASP A 56 13.78 -3.35 -28.82
C ASP A 56 14.68 -3.11 -27.61
N ARG A 57 16.00 -3.28 -27.79
CA ARG A 57 17.00 -3.02 -26.78
C ARG A 57 17.02 -1.54 -26.42
N VAL A 58 17.04 -1.26 -25.12
CA VAL A 58 17.17 0.08 -24.56
C VAL A 58 18.63 0.25 -24.15
N GLU A 59 19.43 0.89 -25.00
CA GLU A 59 20.89 1.00 -24.79
C GLU A 59 21.28 2.06 -23.77
N ASP A 60 20.40 3.01 -23.50
CA ASP A 60 20.56 4.10 -22.53
C ASP A 60 20.21 3.69 -21.09
N GLU A 61 19.67 2.49 -20.88
CA GLU A 61 19.37 1.93 -19.57
C GLU A 61 20.27 0.72 -19.22
N ASN A 62 20.41 0.43 -17.93
CA ASN A 62 21.22 -0.67 -17.43
C ASN A 62 20.45 -1.50 -16.39
N ASN A 63 21.02 -2.65 -16.02
CA ASN A 63 20.41 -3.60 -15.08
C ASN A 63 20.92 -3.43 -13.63
N ILE A 64 21.52 -2.30 -13.27
CA ILE A 64 21.98 -2.03 -11.91
C ILE A 64 20.78 -1.67 -11.05
N LEU A 65 20.61 -2.39 -9.93
CA LEU A 65 19.49 -2.16 -9.02
C LEU A 65 19.73 -0.92 -8.16
N GLU A 66 18.76 -0.02 -8.17
CA GLU A 66 18.72 1.17 -7.33
C GLU A 66 17.82 0.92 -6.10
N ASP A 67 18.02 1.65 -5.00
CA ASP A 67 17.12 1.53 -3.84
C ASP A 67 15.67 1.78 -4.28
N GLY A 68 14.77 0.84 -3.97
CA GLY A 68 13.37 0.90 -4.37
C GLY A 68 13.05 0.27 -5.73
N THR A 69 14.02 -0.30 -6.46
CA THR A 69 13.75 -1.05 -7.69
C THR A 69 12.76 -2.18 -7.42
N LEU A 70 11.67 -2.24 -8.22
CA LEU A 70 10.75 -3.38 -8.19
C LEU A 70 11.13 -4.42 -9.23
N ILE A 71 10.94 -5.68 -8.85
CA ILE A 71 11.30 -6.84 -9.68
C ILE A 71 10.10 -7.78 -9.71
N ASP A 72 9.46 -7.94 -10.87
CA ASP A 72 8.42 -8.94 -11.06
C ASP A 72 9.04 -10.27 -11.50
N LEU A 73 8.72 -11.31 -10.73
CA LEU A 73 9.13 -12.70 -10.96
C LEU A 73 7.93 -13.57 -11.38
N CYS A 74 6.93 -12.96 -12.04
CA CYS A 74 5.75 -13.61 -12.59
C CYS A 74 4.95 -14.42 -11.55
N GLY A 75 4.68 -13.77 -10.41
CA GLY A 75 3.95 -14.38 -9.29
C GLY A 75 4.33 -13.78 -7.93
N ALA A 76 5.48 -13.12 -7.87
CA ALA A 76 5.91 -12.31 -6.75
C ALA A 76 6.57 -11.03 -7.26
N ILE A 77 6.28 -9.91 -6.60
CA ILE A 77 6.97 -8.64 -6.84
C ILE A 77 7.91 -8.41 -5.64
N LEU A 78 9.19 -8.28 -5.91
CA LEU A 78 10.20 -7.91 -4.92
C LEU A 78 10.44 -6.41 -4.96
N ILE A 79 10.76 -5.83 -3.81
CA ILE A 79 11.36 -4.50 -3.71
C ILE A 79 12.82 -4.65 -3.28
N TRP A 80 13.73 -4.20 -4.14
CA TRP A 80 15.14 -4.16 -3.81
C TRP A 80 15.43 -2.96 -2.91
N ARG A 81 16.11 -3.21 -1.79
CA ARG A 81 16.59 -2.15 -0.90
C ARG A 81 18.10 -2.27 -0.76
N SER A 82 18.79 -1.17 -1.06
CA SER A 82 20.20 -0.97 -0.75
C SER A 82 20.44 -1.01 0.76
N ALA A 83 21.67 -1.34 1.17
CA ALA A 83 22.04 -1.35 2.58
C ALA A 83 21.85 0.02 3.25
N ASP A 84 22.14 1.12 2.52
CA ASP A 84 21.95 2.48 3.04
C ASP A 84 20.47 2.87 3.07
N GLY A 85 19.67 2.43 2.09
CA GLY A 85 18.22 2.61 2.08
C GLY A 85 17.54 1.92 3.24
N LEU A 86 17.96 0.69 3.59
CA LEU A 86 17.46 -0.01 4.78
C LEU A 86 17.82 0.69 6.09
N LYS A 87 19.04 1.23 6.20
CA LYS A 87 19.48 1.99 7.39
C LYS A 87 18.71 3.31 7.55
N LYS A 88 18.39 3.97 6.44
CA LYS A 88 17.69 5.26 6.42
C LYS A 88 16.16 5.12 6.40
N GLY A 89 15.65 3.96 6.00
CA GLY A 89 14.23 3.63 5.92
C GLY A 89 13.58 3.47 7.30
N LEU A 90 12.25 3.46 7.29
CA LEU A 90 11.47 3.24 8.51
C LEU A 90 11.82 1.89 9.14
N GLN A 91 11.83 1.86 10.46
CA GLN A 91 11.97 0.67 11.29
C GLN A 91 10.62 0.30 11.88
N HIS A 92 10.44 -0.95 12.30
CA HIS A 92 9.18 -1.37 12.92
C HIS A 92 8.84 -0.54 14.18
N THR A 93 9.87 -0.04 14.89
CA THR A 93 9.70 0.88 16.01
C THR A 93 9.04 2.19 15.58
N ASP A 94 9.37 2.71 14.40
CA ASP A 94 8.76 3.93 13.86
C ASP A 94 7.26 3.72 13.59
N VAL A 95 6.86 2.53 13.07
CA VAL A 95 5.44 2.19 12.87
C VAL A 95 4.70 2.04 14.19
N CYS A 96 5.34 1.46 15.22
CA CYS A 96 4.77 1.42 16.57
C CYS A 96 4.57 2.84 17.14
N GLU A 97 5.56 3.71 17.00
CA GLU A 97 5.48 5.10 17.44
C GLU A 97 4.38 5.86 16.68
N MET A 98 4.20 5.60 15.38
CA MET A 98 3.09 6.16 14.62
C MET A 98 1.72 5.83 15.23
N VAL A 99 1.52 4.57 15.62
CA VAL A 99 0.30 4.12 16.30
C VAL A 99 0.12 4.83 17.64
N ASP A 100 1.20 4.95 18.42
CA ASP A 100 1.17 5.57 19.74
C ASP A 100 0.84 7.06 19.64
N ILE A 101 1.44 7.79 18.69
CA ILE A 101 1.10 9.20 18.42
C ILE A 101 -0.38 9.35 18.04
N LEU A 102 -0.88 8.54 17.10
CA LEU A 102 -2.30 8.58 16.71
C LEU A 102 -3.25 8.33 17.89
N ASN A 103 -2.89 7.42 18.80
CA ASN A 103 -3.68 7.13 19.99
C ASN A 103 -3.60 8.27 21.03
N GLN A 104 -2.45 8.96 21.14
CA GLN A 104 -2.27 10.13 22.00
C GLN A 104 -3.03 11.37 21.50
N LEU A 105 -3.34 11.46 20.20
CA LEU A 105 -4.20 12.53 19.65
C LEU A 105 -5.65 12.45 20.16
N HIS A 106 -6.03 11.38 20.86
CA HIS A 106 -7.36 11.17 21.42
C HIS A 106 -8.49 11.43 20.39
N ILE A 107 -8.28 10.96 19.15
CA ILE A 107 -9.24 11.08 18.05
C ILE A 107 -10.60 10.55 18.53
N GLN A 108 -11.66 11.32 18.33
CA GLN A 108 -13.01 11.03 18.80
C GLN A 108 -13.90 10.56 17.65
N CYS A 109 -14.76 9.58 17.92
CA CYS A 109 -15.94 9.35 17.09
C CYS A 109 -16.89 10.55 17.23
N PRO A 110 -17.27 11.22 16.13
CA PRO A 110 -18.12 12.41 16.21
C PRO A 110 -19.50 12.14 16.82
N VAL A 111 -20.02 10.92 16.68
CA VAL A 111 -21.40 10.60 17.08
C VAL A 111 -21.49 9.88 18.42
N TYR A 112 -20.52 9.01 18.75
CA TYR A 112 -20.50 8.30 20.04
C TYR A 112 -19.64 9.00 21.09
N LEU A 113 -18.91 10.05 20.72
CA LEU A 113 -17.95 10.75 21.60
C LEU A 113 -16.98 9.77 22.30
N LYS A 114 -16.63 8.72 21.56
CA LYS A 114 -15.74 7.66 22.01
C LYS A 114 -14.37 7.88 21.40
N THR A 115 -13.33 7.80 22.22
CA THR A 115 -11.95 7.79 21.72
C THR A 115 -11.71 6.56 20.85
N LEU A 116 -11.21 6.82 19.64
CA LEU A 116 -10.79 5.82 18.69
C LEU A 116 -9.42 5.27 19.05
N GLN A 117 -9.17 4.02 18.70
CA GLN A 117 -7.94 3.32 19.02
C GLN A 117 -7.41 2.60 17.79
N PHE A 118 -6.23 3.01 17.32
CA PHE A 118 -5.48 2.29 16.31
C PHE A 118 -4.81 1.08 16.97
N SER A 119 -5.07 -0.09 16.42
CA SER A 119 -4.34 -1.30 16.80
C SER A 119 -2.98 -1.28 16.10
N GLY A 120 -1.90 -1.36 16.86
CA GLY A 120 -0.58 -1.62 16.31
C GLY A 120 -0.30 -3.12 16.23
N SER A 121 0.76 -3.49 15.51
CA SER A 121 1.36 -4.82 15.60
C SER A 121 2.14 -4.94 16.92
N ARG A 122 1.43 -4.83 18.04
CA ARG A 122 1.97 -5.35 19.31
C ARG A 122 1.71 -6.85 19.23
N VAL A 123 2.79 -7.63 19.19
CA VAL A 123 2.75 -9.09 19.35
C VAL A 123 1.68 -9.40 20.40
N PRO A 124 0.65 -10.21 20.08
CA PRO A 124 -0.30 -10.61 21.10
C PRO A 124 0.53 -11.22 22.22
N GLU A 125 0.54 -10.61 23.41
CA GLU A 125 1.02 -11.30 24.59
C GLU A 125 0.30 -12.64 24.61
N PHE A 126 1.07 -13.72 24.44
CA PHE A 126 0.59 -15.09 24.42
C PHE A 126 -0.30 -15.28 25.65
N SER A 127 -1.61 -15.26 25.44
CA SER A 127 -2.57 -15.85 26.37
C SER A 127 -2.79 -17.27 25.88
N PRO A 128 -2.17 -18.28 26.51
CA PRO A 128 -2.22 -19.64 26.01
C PRO A 128 -3.56 -20.26 26.40
N LYS A 129 -4.58 -20.17 25.54
CA LYS A 129 -5.71 -21.11 25.56
C LYS A 129 -6.16 -21.45 24.14
N TYR A 130 -5.60 -22.55 23.65
CA TYR A 130 -6.11 -23.50 22.66
C TYR A 130 -7.53 -23.22 22.11
N SER A 131 -7.71 -23.18 20.79
CA SER A 131 -8.03 -24.39 19.99
C SER A 131 -8.46 -24.00 18.57
N MET A 132 -8.06 -24.81 17.60
CA MET A 132 -8.50 -24.74 16.21
C MET A 132 -10.03 -24.78 16.09
N VAL A 133 -10.63 -23.88 15.30
CA VAL A 133 -11.87 -24.16 14.56
C VAL A 133 -11.86 -23.41 13.23
N SER A 134 -12.23 -24.17 12.21
CA SER A 134 -12.31 -23.88 10.78
C SER A 134 -13.24 -22.72 10.38
N ASP A 135 -13.03 -22.23 9.17
CA ASP A 135 -13.83 -21.27 8.40
C ASP A 135 -15.35 -21.48 8.44
N ASN A 136 -16.06 -20.35 8.38
CA ASN A 136 -17.51 -20.10 8.28
C ASN A 136 -18.25 -19.69 9.57
N VAL A 137 -18.17 -18.40 9.95
CA VAL A 137 -19.35 -17.68 10.48
C VAL A 137 -19.29 -16.19 10.13
N LEU A 138 -19.95 -15.82 9.02
CA LEU A 138 -20.65 -14.55 8.89
C LEU A 138 -21.77 -14.53 9.95
N ALA A 139 -21.49 -13.98 11.14
CA ALA A 139 -22.42 -13.47 12.15
C ALA A 139 -21.79 -13.54 13.55
N ASN A 140 -21.55 -12.37 14.13
CA ASN A 140 -21.40 -12.13 15.57
C ASN A 140 -20.13 -12.70 16.26
N PRO A 141 -19.12 -11.85 16.54
CA PRO A 141 -18.06 -12.23 17.48
C PRO A 141 -18.59 -12.26 18.94
N PRO A 142 -17.97 -13.07 19.81
CA PRO A 142 -18.49 -13.39 21.15
C PRO A 142 -18.43 -12.20 22.12
N LEU A 143 -19.35 -12.25 23.09
CA LEU A 143 -19.81 -11.20 24.02
C LEU A 143 -18.77 -10.65 25.03
N SER A 144 -17.47 -10.93 24.86
CA SER A 144 -16.38 -10.23 25.55
C SER A 144 -15.92 -8.97 24.79
N ALA A 145 -16.36 -8.78 23.54
CA ALA A 145 -16.02 -7.68 22.64
C ALA A 145 -16.92 -6.42 22.79
N THR A 146 -17.62 -6.28 23.91
CA THR A 146 -18.70 -5.30 24.08
C THR A 146 -18.21 -3.89 24.44
N PHE A 147 -16.98 -3.75 24.95
CA PHE A 147 -16.35 -2.45 25.20
C PHE A 147 -15.57 -1.87 24.00
N GLY A 148 -15.32 -2.65 22.95
CA GLY A 148 -14.42 -2.28 21.84
C GLY A 148 -15.11 -1.90 20.52
N ARG A 149 -16.38 -2.27 20.33
CA ARG A 149 -17.04 -2.28 19.00
C ARG A 149 -17.04 -0.93 18.28
N GLY A 150 -17.03 0.20 18.99
CA GLY A 150 -16.99 1.55 18.41
C GLY A 150 -15.65 2.30 18.51
N SER A 151 -14.58 1.70 19.04
CA SER A 151 -13.26 2.38 19.10
C SER A 151 -12.41 2.14 17.87
N GLN A 152 -12.65 1.07 17.11
CA GLN A 152 -11.91 0.81 15.88
C GLN A 152 -12.20 1.93 14.84
N PRO A 153 -11.18 2.68 14.39
CA PRO A 153 -11.37 3.71 13.37
C PRO A 153 -11.83 3.11 12.05
N HIS A 154 -12.80 3.78 11.43
CA HIS A 154 -13.34 3.51 10.11
C HIS A 154 -13.50 4.83 9.35
N VAL A 155 -13.33 4.80 8.04
CA VAL A 155 -13.43 5.96 7.16
C VAL A 155 -14.60 5.84 6.21
N TYR A 156 -15.24 6.98 5.93
CA TYR A 156 -16.12 7.14 4.78
C TYR A 156 -15.27 7.56 3.57
N LEU A 157 -14.97 6.62 2.69
CA LEU A 157 -13.97 6.79 1.60
C LEU A 157 -14.25 7.95 0.63
N ASN A 158 -15.50 8.40 0.49
CA ASN A 158 -15.87 9.49 -0.42
C ASN A 158 -15.68 10.88 0.20
N CYS A 159 -15.50 10.97 1.53
CA CYS A 159 -15.34 12.25 2.23
C CYS A 159 -14.18 12.30 3.23
N GLY A 160 -13.54 11.17 3.53
CA GLY A 160 -12.40 11.10 4.45
C GLY A 160 -12.75 11.19 5.94
N HIS A 161 -14.00 11.43 6.31
CA HIS A 161 -14.40 11.52 7.72
C HIS A 161 -14.20 10.18 8.45
N VAL A 162 -13.50 10.24 9.58
CA VAL A 162 -13.18 9.07 10.41
C VAL A 162 -14.12 8.97 11.59
N HIS A 163 -14.69 7.78 11.80
CA HIS A 163 -15.64 7.44 12.82
C HIS A 163 -15.27 6.13 13.52
N GLY A 164 -15.88 5.89 14.66
CA GLY A 164 -15.95 4.54 15.22
C GLY A 164 -16.94 3.69 14.42
N TYR A 165 -16.76 2.38 14.42
CA TYR A 165 -17.74 1.49 13.78
C TYR A 165 -19.15 1.68 14.39
N HIS A 166 -20.14 1.72 13.50
CA HIS A 166 -21.56 1.62 13.81
C HIS A 166 -22.20 0.59 12.87
N ASP A 167 -23.50 0.38 12.93
CA ASP A 167 -24.25 -0.51 12.02
C ASP A 167 -25.42 0.19 11.32
N TRP A 168 -25.51 1.53 11.45
CA TRP A 168 -26.53 2.33 10.79
C TRP A 168 -26.46 2.18 9.27
N GLN A 169 -27.37 1.38 8.74
CA GLN A 169 -27.63 1.26 7.31
C GLN A 169 -28.77 2.20 6.92
N PRO A 170 -28.71 2.84 5.74
CA PRO A 170 -29.86 3.55 5.22
C PRO A 170 -31.00 2.55 5.02
N ASN A 171 -32.08 2.72 5.79
CA ASN A 171 -33.33 1.96 5.68
C ASN A 171 -34.00 2.23 4.33
N MET A 172 -33.56 1.62 3.23
CA MET A 172 -34.29 1.60 1.95
C MET A 172 -33.88 0.41 1.08
N GLY A 173 -34.82 -0.52 0.88
CA GLY A 173 -35.01 -1.28 -0.36
C GLY A 173 -33.83 -2.11 -0.88
N GLN A 174 -33.96 -3.43 -0.76
CA GLN A 174 -33.03 -4.44 -1.26
C GLN A 174 -32.56 -4.17 -2.70
N SER A 175 -31.28 -3.84 -2.84
CA SER A 175 -30.48 -4.12 -4.04
C SER A 175 -29.11 -4.60 -3.56
N SER A 176 -28.64 -5.70 -4.11
CA SER A 176 -27.44 -6.42 -3.64
C SER A 176 -26.18 -5.54 -3.60
N ASN A 177 -26.13 -4.49 -4.43
CA ASN A 177 -24.99 -3.60 -4.66
C ASN A 177 -24.90 -2.39 -3.69
N ARG A 178 -25.89 -2.20 -2.81
CA ARG A 178 -25.94 -1.07 -1.84
C ARG A 178 -25.71 -1.47 -0.38
N ARG A 179 -25.43 -2.75 -0.11
CA ARG A 179 -25.31 -3.29 1.26
C ARG A 179 -24.11 -2.76 2.04
N ASP A 180 -23.05 -2.32 1.36
CA ASP A 180 -21.80 -1.90 2.00
C ASP A 180 -21.62 -0.37 2.08
N LYS A 181 -22.62 0.40 1.63
CA LYS A 181 -22.59 1.86 1.61
C LYS A 181 -23.39 2.45 2.75
N ARG A 182 -22.85 3.50 3.36
CA ARG A 182 -23.43 4.21 4.50
C ARG A 182 -23.38 5.72 4.29
N THR A 183 -24.27 6.43 4.94
CA THR A 183 -24.30 7.89 4.90
C THR A 183 -23.42 8.45 6.02
N CYS A 184 -22.49 9.34 5.69
CA CYS A 184 -21.66 10.03 6.68
C CYS A 184 -22.51 10.97 7.55
N PRO A 185 -22.51 10.85 8.89
CA PRO A 185 -23.27 11.71 9.78
C PRO A 185 -22.85 13.18 9.75
N LEU A 186 -21.60 13.47 9.35
CA LEU A 186 -21.08 14.84 9.29
C LEU A 186 -21.48 15.55 8.00
N CYS A 187 -21.21 14.97 6.83
CA CYS A 187 -21.43 15.63 5.54
C CYS A 187 -22.60 15.07 4.71
N ARG A 188 -23.29 14.03 5.21
CA ARG A 188 -24.40 13.34 4.53
C ARG A 188 -24.06 12.66 3.20
N GLN A 189 -22.78 12.55 2.85
CA GLN A 189 -22.35 11.83 1.66
C GLN A 189 -22.44 10.31 1.87
N THR A 190 -23.02 9.60 0.90
CA THR A 190 -23.03 8.13 0.87
C THR A 190 -21.66 7.63 0.45
N SER A 191 -21.08 6.69 1.20
CA SER A 191 -19.77 6.13 0.94
C SER A 191 -19.62 4.69 1.44
N ARG A 192 -18.64 3.95 0.90
CA ARG A 192 -18.12 2.73 1.52
C ARG A 192 -17.53 3.10 2.89
N PHE A 193 -17.84 2.30 3.90
CA PHE A 193 -17.40 2.54 5.27
C PHE A 193 -16.45 1.43 5.70
N VAL A 194 -15.15 1.74 5.72
CA VAL A 194 -14.08 0.74 5.77
C VAL A 194 -13.20 0.95 7.00
N ARG A 195 -12.74 -0.16 7.59
CA ARG A 195 -11.81 -0.17 8.72
C ARG A 195 -10.47 0.45 8.32
N LEU A 196 -9.91 1.30 9.17
CA LEU A 196 -8.54 1.79 9.00
C LEU A 196 -7.53 0.86 9.69
N SER A 197 -6.40 0.63 9.03
CA SER A 197 -5.24 -0.10 9.55
C SER A 197 -3.95 0.56 9.08
N ILE A 198 -2.89 0.54 9.90
CA ILE A 198 -1.55 0.94 9.47
C ILE A 198 -0.88 -0.26 8.79
N GLY A 199 -0.17 -0.02 7.69
CA GLY A 199 0.64 -1.05 7.05
C GLY A 199 1.86 -1.42 7.91
N GLU A 200 2.12 -2.71 8.08
CA GLU A 200 3.20 -3.20 8.96
C GLU A 200 4.56 -3.28 8.24
N GLU A 201 4.56 -3.49 6.92
CA GLU A 201 5.79 -3.66 6.14
C GLU A 201 6.45 -2.31 5.86
N VAL A 202 7.52 -2.03 6.61
CA VAL A 202 8.27 -0.77 6.56
C VAL A 202 8.94 -0.51 5.21
N GLY A 203 9.23 -1.58 4.46
CA GLY A 203 9.84 -1.48 3.13
C GLY A 203 8.98 -0.76 2.10
N PHE A 204 7.65 -0.69 2.31
CA PHE A 204 6.70 -0.08 1.37
C PHE A 204 6.46 1.41 1.57
N PHE A 205 6.95 1.99 2.67
CA PHE A 205 6.84 3.42 2.90
C PHE A 205 7.89 4.17 2.09
N VAL A 206 7.44 5.20 1.39
CA VAL A 206 8.29 6.00 0.48
C VAL A 206 8.78 7.27 1.16
N ASP A 207 8.27 7.59 2.35
CA ASP A 207 8.67 8.72 3.17
C ASP A 207 8.32 8.45 4.65
N ARG A 208 8.76 9.33 5.54
CA ARG A 208 8.47 9.29 6.99
C ARG A 208 7.28 10.19 7.37
N GLY A 209 6.48 10.61 6.39
CA GLY A 209 5.38 11.53 6.61
C GLY A 209 4.26 10.92 7.45
N PRO A 210 3.40 11.77 8.03
CA PRO A 210 2.36 11.31 8.92
C PRO A 210 1.23 10.56 8.19
N PRO A 211 0.58 9.56 8.83
CA PRO A 211 -0.46 8.72 8.25
C PRO A 211 -1.79 9.47 8.07
N THR A 212 -1.81 10.36 7.08
CA THR A 212 -2.89 11.31 6.80
C THR A 212 -3.80 10.87 5.66
N HIS A 213 -3.42 9.83 4.92
CA HIS A 213 -4.16 9.34 3.76
C HIS A 213 -4.39 7.83 3.86
N CYS A 214 -5.40 7.33 3.17
CA CYS A 214 -5.63 5.90 3.04
C CYS A 214 -5.87 5.46 1.59
N PHE A 215 -5.56 4.19 1.33
CA PHE A 215 -5.89 3.51 0.09
C PHE A 215 -7.40 3.24 0.00
N ASN A 216 -7.99 3.52 -1.16
CA ASN A 216 -9.35 3.13 -1.49
C ASN A 216 -9.30 1.84 -2.34
N PRO A 217 -10.02 0.77 -2.01
CA PRO A 217 -11.03 0.68 -0.96
C PRO A 217 -10.56 0.02 0.34
N CYS A 218 -9.30 -0.40 0.46
CA CYS A 218 -8.90 -1.28 1.55
C CYS A 218 -8.73 -0.59 2.92
N GLY A 219 -8.56 0.74 2.96
CA GLY A 219 -8.45 1.50 4.21
C GLY A 219 -7.07 1.43 4.90
N HIS A 220 -6.04 0.86 4.25
CA HIS A 220 -4.68 0.97 4.75
C HIS A 220 -4.23 2.43 4.74
N ILE A 221 -3.68 2.90 5.87
CA ILE A 221 -3.24 4.28 6.05
C ILE A 221 -1.73 4.39 5.94
N ALA A 222 -1.28 5.47 5.30
CA ALA A 222 0.11 5.86 5.20
C ALA A 222 0.19 7.37 4.94
N SER A 223 1.40 7.88 4.70
CA SER A 223 1.60 9.26 4.31
C SER A 223 0.95 9.60 2.97
N ALA A 224 0.74 10.89 2.72
CA ALA A 224 0.23 11.36 1.43
C ALA A 224 1.11 10.90 0.26
N GLY A 225 2.44 10.99 0.43
CA GLY A 225 3.41 10.57 -0.59
C GLY A 225 3.38 9.07 -0.84
N THR A 226 3.35 8.26 0.22
CA THR A 226 3.26 6.79 0.11
C THR A 226 1.99 6.36 -0.60
N VAL A 227 0.82 6.83 -0.17
CA VAL A 227 -0.45 6.43 -0.81
C VAL A 227 -0.48 6.89 -2.27
N LYS A 228 -0.06 8.14 -2.56
CA LYS A 228 0.00 8.66 -3.93
C LYS A 228 0.89 7.81 -4.83
N PHE A 229 2.12 7.50 -4.39
CA PHE A 229 3.07 6.71 -5.16
C PHE A 229 2.48 5.36 -5.59
N TRP A 230 1.95 4.60 -4.64
CA TRP A 230 1.37 3.28 -4.91
C TRP A 230 0.03 3.32 -5.64
N SER A 231 -0.71 4.43 -5.55
CA SER A 231 -1.92 4.65 -6.36
C SER A 231 -1.62 5.00 -7.82
N GLU A 232 -0.45 5.54 -8.12
CA GLU A 232 -0.02 5.90 -9.48
C GLU A 232 0.79 4.77 -10.14
N LEU A 233 1.53 4.00 -9.35
CA LEU A 233 2.34 2.89 -9.81
C LEU A 233 1.46 1.70 -10.23
N LYS A 234 1.49 1.37 -11.52
CA LYS A 234 0.76 0.22 -12.06
C LYS A 234 1.58 -1.04 -11.93
N LEU A 235 1.05 -2.05 -11.26
CA LEU A 235 1.71 -3.34 -11.05
C LEU A 235 1.12 -4.42 -11.96
N PRO A 236 1.93 -5.41 -12.38
CA PRO A 236 1.45 -6.56 -13.13
C PRO A 236 0.51 -7.41 -12.29
N MET A 237 -0.70 -7.65 -12.79
CA MET A 237 -1.64 -8.60 -12.20
C MET A 237 -1.45 -10.00 -12.80
N THR A 238 -1.64 -11.04 -11.98
CA THR A 238 -1.47 -12.45 -12.40
C THR A 238 -2.33 -12.75 -13.61
N SER A 239 -1.67 -13.14 -14.70
CA SER A 239 -2.23 -13.61 -15.98
C SER A 239 -3.18 -12.63 -16.68
N GLN A 240 -2.64 -11.98 -17.74
CA GLN A 240 -3.32 -11.14 -18.76
C GLN A 240 -3.29 -9.63 -18.48
N THR A 241 -2.09 -9.05 -18.68
CA THR A 241 -1.78 -7.70 -19.22
C THR A 241 -2.31 -6.45 -18.50
N ALA A 242 -3.29 -6.53 -17.61
CA ALA A 242 -3.77 -5.35 -16.89
C ALA A 242 -2.73 -4.90 -15.85
N MET A 243 -2.06 -3.78 -16.13
CA MET A 243 -1.21 -3.07 -15.17
C MET A 243 -2.11 -2.16 -14.33
N LEU A 244 -2.32 -2.51 -13.06
CA LEU A 244 -3.23 -1.80 -12.17
C LEU A 244 -2.53 -1.40 -10.87
N PRO A 245 -2.86 -0.24 -10.30
CA PRO A 245 -2.33 0.15 -9.00
C PRO A 245 -2.90 -0.75 -7.91
N GLN A 246 -2.05 -1.15 -6.95
CA GLN A 246 -2.44 -2.00 -5.83
C GLN A 246 -1.90 -1.42 -4.53
N CYS A 247 -2.65 -1.63 -3.45
CA CYS A 247 -2.17 -1.36 -2.11
C CYS A 247 -1.01 -2.34 -1.80
N PRO A 248 0.19 -1.86 -1.47
CA PRO A 248 1.35 -2.74 -1.26
C PRO A 248 1.19 -3.62 -0.01
N PHE A 249 0.33 -3.23 0.93
CA PHE A 249 0.12 -3.93 2.20
C PHE A 249 -0.85 -5.11 2.11
N CYS A 250 -1.77 -5.13 1.14
CA CYS A 250 -2.79 -6.18 1.04
C CYS A 250 -3.17 -6.59 -0.38
N SER A 251 -2.45 -6.07 -1.39
CA SER A 251 -2.63 -6.36 -2.81
C SER A 251 -4.02 -6.07 -3.38
N HIS A 252 -4.87 -5.35 -2.64
CA HIS A 252 -6.14 -4.87 -3.18
C HIS A 252 -5.88 -3.84 -4.27
N GLU A 253 -6.60 -3.96 -5.39
CA GLU A 253 -6.62 -2.94 -6.43
C GLU A 253 -7.05 -1.60 -5.86
N VAL A 254 -6.33 -0.55 -6.25
CA VAL A 254 -6.65 0.82 -5.84
C VAL A 254 -7.76 1.37 -6.74
N GLU A 255 -8.89 1.69 -6.12
CA GLU A 255 -10.04 2.32 -6.78
C GLU A 255 -9.97 3.85 -6.60
N GLY A 256 -9.73 4.61 -7.68
CA GLY A 256 -9.78 6.07 -7.62
C GLY A 256 -8.64 6.72 -6.80
N PRO A 257 -8.80 8.00 -6.37
CA PRO A 257 -7.70 8.76 -5.78
C PRO A 257 -7.45 8.41 -4.30
N PRO A 258 -6.24 8.72 -3.78
CA PRO A 258 -5.95 8.71 -2.34
C PRO A 258 -6.98 9.48 -1.52
N VAL A 259 -7.42 8.92 -0.40
CA VAL A 259 -8.42 9.55 0.47
C VAL A 259 -7.72 10.24 1.64
N ARG A 260 -7.81 11.58 1.71
CA ARG A 260 -7.33 12.37 2.85
C ARG A 260 -8.23 12.13 4.06
N LEU A 261 -7.65 11.75 5.19
CA LEU A 261 -8.37 11.48 6.43
C LEU A 261 -8.73 12.78 7.15
N ILE A 262 -9.94 12.84 7.70
CA ILE A 262 -10.46 13.92 8.52
C ILE A 262 -10.77 13.35 9.90
N PHE A 263 -9.85 13.56 10.83
CA PHE A 263 -9.99 13.17 12.23
C PHE A 263 -10.73 14.27 13.00
N GLN A 264 -11.67 13.88 13.85
CA GLN A 264 -12.13 14.75 14.93
C GLN A 264 -11.23 14.50 16.13
N HIS A 265 -10.58 15.53 16.66
CA HIS A 265 -9.71 15.41 17.83
C HIS A 265 -9.98 16.55 18.79
N ARG A 266 -9.44 16.44 20.00
CA ARG A 266 -9.49 17.50 21.03
C ARG A 266 -8.16 18.25 21.21
N ALA A 267 -7.10 17.76 20.57
CA ALA A 267 -5.82 18.44 20.53
C ALA A 267 -5.97 19.85 19.95
N ASP A 268 -5.31 20.83 20.58
CA ASP A 268 -5.12 22.16 20.01
C ASP A 268 -4.17 22.10 18.79
N GLU A 269 -4.10 23.20 18.04
CA GLU A 269 -3.30 23.28 16.82
C GLU A 269 -1.80 23.05 17.08
N SER A 270 -1.24 23.55 18.19
CA SER A 270 0.16 23.29 18.55
C SER A 270 0.41 21.81 18.81
N THR A 271 -0.44 21.15 19.60
CA THR A 271 -0.33 19.71 19.86
C THR A 271 -0.42 18.88 18.57
N LEU A 272 -1.29 19.26 17.63
CA LEU A 272 -1.35 18.60 16.32
C LEU A 272 -0.07 18.81 15.52
N VAL A 273 0.42 20.05 15.43
CA VAL A 273 1.62 20.39 14.67
C VAL A 273 2.82 19.64 15.25
N GLU A 274 2.96 19.58 16.57
CA GLU A 274 4.02 18.83 17.25
C GLU A 274 3.90 17.33 17.00
N ALA A 275 2.70 16.75 17.14
CA ALA A 275 2.47 15.34 16.83
C ALA A 275 2.73 15.03 15.35
N PHE A 276 2.33 15.91 14.43
CA PHE A 276 2.59 15.74 13.00
C PHE A 276 4.07 15.92 12.65
N ALA A 277 4.78 16.78 13.37
CA ALA A 277 6.23 16.96 13.25
C ALA A 277 7.01 15.78 13.83
N SER A 278 6.53 15.13 14.90
CA SER A 278 7.23 14.00 15.50
C SER A 278 7.32 12.78 14.57
N PHE A 279 6.37 12.60 13.64
CA PHE A 279 6.49 11.59 12.59
C PHE A 279 7.71 11.81 11.68
N ASN A 280 8.11 13.07 11.47
CA ASN A 280 9.31 13.42 10.69
C ASN A 280 10.59 13.39 11.55
N CYS A 281 10.48 13.18 12.87
CA CYS A 281 11.55 13.36 13.84
C CYS A 281 11.70 12.14 14.75
N THR A 282 11.89 10.94 14.20
CA THR A 282 12.57 9.92 15.00
C THR A 282 14.07 10.25 15.04
N PRO A 283 14.69 10.34 16.24
CA PRO A 283 16.01 10.92 16.41
C PRO A 283 17.09 9.99 15.88
N THR A 284 17.70 10.33 14.74
CA THR A 284 19.07 9.92 14.42
C THR A 284 19.99 11.12 14.53
N ASP A 285 20.95 11.00 15.46
CA ASP A 285 22.15 11.82 15.67
C ASP A 285 22.16 13.25 15.06
N PRO A 286 22.21 14.34 15.88
CA PRO A 286 22.17 15.73 15.42
C PRO A 286 23.28 16.15 14.44
N SER A 287 24.25 15.29 14.12
CA SER A 287 25.21 15.50 13.03
C SER A 287 24.67 15.24 11.62
N SER A 288 23.41 14.79 11.48
CA SER A 288 22.88 14.23 10.22
C SER A 288 21.73 15.04 9.60
N SER A 289 21.81 16.37 9.67
CA SER A 289 20.87 17.37 9.12
C SER A 289 20.70 17.38 7.58
N GLN A 290 20.92 16.28 6.88
CA GLN A 290 20.77 16.18 5.42
C GLN A 290 20.10 14.87 5.03
N TYR A 291 18.79 14.74 5.28
CA TYR A 291 18.04 13.63 4.69
C TYR A 291 16.89 14.16 3.86
N ALA A 292 17.09 14.11 2.54
CA ALA A 292 16.02 14.24 1.58
C ALA A 292 15.05 13.05 1.75
N PRO A 293 13.72 13.27 1.65
CA PRO A 293 12.76 12.18 1.55
C PRO A 293 13.18 11.21 0.44
N PHE A 294 12.86 9.93 0.60
CA PHE A 294 13.13 8.95 -0.44
C PHE A 294 12.34 9.37 -1.68
N THR A 295 13.07 9.78 -2.72
CA THR A 295 12.49 10.35 -3.92
C THR A 295 12.67 9.32 -5.00
N PHE A 296 11.60 8.64 -5.39
CA PHE A 296 11.61 7.93 -6.67
C PHE A 296 11.88 8.97 -7.77
N PRO A 297 12.80 8.72 -8.71
CA PRO A 297 13.07 9.66 -9.78
C PRO A 297 11.77 9.99 -10.52
N SER A 298 11.44 11.28 -10.64
CA SER A 298 10.27 11.72 -11.40
C SER A 298 10.49 11.46 -12.89
N VAL A 299 9.46 10.96 -13.57
CA VAL A 299 9.47 10.73 -15.02
C VAL A 299 9.84 12.01 -15.77
N PRO A 300 10.87 12.00 -16.63
CA PRO A 300 11.08 13.08 -17.59
C PRO A 300 9.87 13.16 -18.51
N SER A 301 9.32 14.36 -18.70
CA SER A 301 8.11 14.59 -19.53
C SER A 301 8.26 14.18 -21.00
N SER A 302 9.45 13.74 -21.43
CA SER A 302 9.77 13.31 -22.79
C SER A 302 9.33 11.89 -23.15
N VAL A 303 8.89 11.05 -22.21
CA VAL A 303 8.51 9.64 -22.48
C VAL A 303 7.01 9.45 -22.76
N LEU A 304 6.21 10.52 -22.70
CA LEU A 304 4.73 10.45 -22.82
C LEU A 304 4.17 10.59 -24.25
N ILE A 305 4.97 10.50 -25.31
CA ILE A 305 4.44 10.65 -26.67
C ILE A 305 5.00 9.58 -27.60
N GLU A 306 4.23 8.51 -27.79
CA GLU A 306 4.10 7.85 -29.10
C GLU A 306 2.81 7.02 -29.16
N GLY A 307 1.70 7.76 -29.29
CA GLY A 307 0.40 7.23 -29.66
C GLY A 307 -0.22 8.14 -30.72
N LYS A 308 0.44 8.26 -31.88
CA LYS A 308 -0.21 8.82 -33.07
C LYS A 308 -0.76 7.66 -33.90
N GLU A 309 -2.07 7.50 -33.85
CA GLU A 309 -2.83 6.71 -34.82
C GLU A 309 -2.49 7.19 -36.23
N SER A 310 -1.93 6.29 -37.03
CA SER A 310 -1.86 6.45 -38.48
C SER A 310 -3.28 6.28 -39.05
N LYS A 311 -3.92 7.38 -39.41
CA LYS A 311 -4.98 7.36 -40.42
C LYS A 311 -4.32 7.06 -41.77
N THR A 312 -4.62 5.91 -42.34
CA THR A 312 -4.51 5.68 -43.78
C THR A 312 -5.85 5.95 -44.44
N ASP A 313 -5.76 6.54 -45.62
CA ASP A 313 -6.79 7.13 -46.48
C ASP A 313 -8.05 6.29 -46.74
#